data_AF-A9B4I4-F1
#
_entry.id   AF-A9B4I4-F1
#
_cell.length_a   1.000
_cell.length_b   1.000
_cell.length_c   1.000
_cell.angle_alpha   90.00
_cell.angle_beta   90.00
_cell.angle_gamma   90.00
#
_symmetry.space_group_name_H-M   'P 1'
#
loop_
_entity.id
_entity.type
_entity.pdbx_description
1 polymer ?
#
loop_
_entity_poly.entity_id
_entity_poly.type
_entity_poly.pdbx_seq_one_letter_code
_entity_poly.pdbx_strand_id
1 'polypeptide(L)' 'MQIALDANGNTLLVGTIVDQAALYGLIKKIRDLGMQLISIMPVPPTTLESDSTEQ' A
#
# COMPACT_ATOMS: atom_id res chain seq x y z
N MET A 1 -4.13 3.19 -5.90
CA MET A 1 -4.39 2.04 -5.02
C MET A 1 -4.49 0.81 -5.90
N GLN A 2 -3.65 -0.19 -5.65
CA GLN A 2 -3.50 -1.40 -6.46
C GLN A 2 -3.64 -2.63 -5.55
N ILE A 3 -4.30 -3.67 -6.05
CA ILE A 3 -4.40 -4.99 -5.40
C ILE A 3 -3.69 -5.99 -6.29
N ALA A 4 -2.82 -6.82 -5.71
CA ALA A 4 -2.10 -7.88 -6.39
C ALA A 4 -1.94 -9.11 -5.48
N LEU A 5 -1.53 -10.23 -6.06
CA LEU A 5 -1.05 -11.40 -5.32
C LEU A 5 0.48 -11.40 -5.32
N ASP A 6 1.10 -11.70 -4.18
CA ASP A 6 2.54 -11.90 -4.10
C ASP A 6 2.95 -13.34 -4.47
N ALA A 7 4.26 -13.62 -4.49
CA ALA A 7 4.79 -14.94 -4.81
C ALA A 7 4.38 -16.06 -3.82
N ASN A 8 3.95 -15.70 -2.61
CA ASN A 8 3.46 -16.62 -1.59
C ASN A 8 1.94 -16.80 -1.64
N GLY A 9 1.27 -16.16 -2.60
CA GLY A 9 -0.20 -16.15 -2.70
C GLY A 9 -0.88 -15.24 -1.67
N ASN A 10 -0.14 -14.34 -1.02
CA ASN A 10 -0.71 -13.34 -0.13
C ASN A 10 -1.30 -12.17 -0.93
N THR A 11 -2.33 -11.54 -0.38
CA THR A 11 -2.89 -10.31 -0.96
C THR A 11 -2.01 -9.13 -0.61
N LEU A 12 -1.50 -8.43 -1.62
CA LEU A 12 -0.75 -7.20 -1.49
C LEU A 12 -1.64 -6.02 -1.88
N LEU A 13 -1.78 -5.05 -0.98
CA LEU A 13 -2.50 -3.80 -1.22
C LEU A 13 -1.52 -2.63 -1.14
N VAL A 14 -1.33 -1.93 -2.26
CA VAL A 14 -0.36 -0.82 -2.37
C VAL A 14 -1.09 0.47 -2.70
N GLY A 15 -0.79 1.55 -1.98
CA GLY A 15 -1.32 2.87 -2.30
C GLY A 15 -0.94 3.92 -1.28
N THR A 16 -1.07 5.18 -1.70
CA THR A 16 -0.89 6.33 -0.82
C THR A 16 -2.01 6.39 0.21
N ILE A 17 -1.66 6.60 1.47
CA ILE A 17 -2.60 6.85 2.55
C ILE A 17 -2.40 8.30 3.01
N VAL A 18 -3.49 9.08 2.99
CA VAL A 18 -3.45 10.53 3.20
C VAL A 18 -3.07 10.94 4.63
N ASP A 19 -3.46 10.14 5.62
CA ASP A 19 -3.17 10.37 7.02
C ASP A 19 -3.29 9.07 7.86
N GLN A 20 -2.98 9.16 9.15
CA GLN A 20 -3.06 8.00 10.05
C GLN A 20 -4.50 7.51 10.27
N ALA A 21 -5.51 8.39 10.28
CA ALA A 21 -6.89 7.98 10.49
C ALA A 21 -7.41 7.12 9.32
N ALA A 22 -7.03 7.45 8.09
CA ALA A 22 -7.29 6.63 6.90
C ALA A 22 -6.61 5.25 6.99
N LEU A 23 -5.36 5.19 7.50
CA LEU A 23 -4.66 3.93 7.75
C LEU A 23 -5.41 3.07 8.77
N TYR A 24 -5.77 3.63 9.92
CA TYR A 24 -6.53 2.92 10.95
C TYR A 24 -7.90 2.45 10.45
N GLY A 25 -8.57 3.27 9.64
CA GLY A 25 -9.82 2.89 8.98
C GLY A 25 -9.66 1.68 8.06
N LEU A 26 -8.57 1.60 7.30
CA LEU A 26 -8.26 0.45 6.45
C LEU A 26 -7.98 -0.81 7.26
N ILE A 27 -7.16 -0.73 8.32
CA ILE A 27 -6.87 -1.86 9.22
C ILE A 27 -8.14 -2.38 9.88
N LYS A 28 -9.04 -1.48 10.29
CA LYS A 28 -10.35 -1.85 10.84
C LYS A 28 -11.18 -2.65 9.83
N LYS A 29 -11.22 -2.24 8.56
CA LYS A 29 -11.93 -2.98 7.49
C LYS A 29 -11.34 -4.37 7.26
N ILE A 30 -10.02 -4.52 7.26
CA ILE A 30 -9.35 -5.83 7.13
C ILE A 30 -9.81 -6.77 8.24
N ARG A 31 -9.83 -6.28 9.49
CA ARG A 31 -10.32 -7.03 10.66
C ARG A 31 -11.81 -7.37 10.54
N ASP A 32 -12.64 -6.40 10.15
CA ASP A 32 -14.09 -6.60 10.04
C ASP A 32 -14.45 -7.61 8.93
N LEU A 33 -13.57 -7.79 7.93
CA LEU A 33 -13.65 -8.83 6.90
C LEU A 33 -13.08 -10.19 7.33
N GLY A 34 -12.54 -10.31 8.55
CA GLY A 34 -11.92 -11.54 9.03
C GLY A 34 -10.61 -11.91 8.33
N MET A 35 -9.98 -10.95 7.61
CA MET A 35 -8.72 -11.19 6.93
C MET A 35 -7.53 -11.01 7.88
N GLN A 36 -6.49 -11.83 7.70
CA GLN A 36 -5.25 -11.68 8.45
C GLN A 36 -4.40 -10.57 7.86
N LEU A 37 -4.03 -9.59 8.69
CA LEU A 37 -3.01 -8.61 8.36
C LEU A 37 -1.62 -9.24 8.59
N ILE A 38 -0.88 -9.47 7.51
CA ILE A 38 0.45 -10.11 7.58
C ILE A 38 1.54 -9.06 7.92
N SER A 39 1.56 -7.94 7.20
CA SER A 39 2.55 -6.88 7.39
C SER A 39 2.04 -5.52 6.90
N ILE A 40 2.64 -4.44 7.39
CA ILE A 40 2.46 -3.07 6.90
C ILE A 40 3.84 -2.47 6.64
N MET A 41 4.04 -1.89 5.46
CA MET A 41 5.30 -1.24 5.08
C MET A 41 5.03 0.13 4.45
N PRO A 42 5.83 1.17 4.78
CA PRO A 42 5.78 2.44 4.06
C PRO A 42 6.12 2.23 2.59
N VAL A 43 5.37 2.88 1.70
CA VAL A 43 5.78 3.01 0.31
C VAL A 43 6.89 4.07 0.24
N PRO A 44 7.97 3.84 -0.53
CA PRO A 44 8.94 4.88 -0.79
C PRO A 44 8.23 6.11 -1.36
N PRO A 45 8.64 7.34 -1.01
CA PRO A 45 8.17 8.50 -1.74
C PRO A 45 8.44 8.24 -3.22
N THR A 46 7.39 8.34 -4.05
CA THR A 46 7.58 8.35 -5.49
C THR A 46 8.35 9.63 -5.77
N THR A 47 9.68 9.54 -5.78
CA THR A 47 10.51 10.51 -6.46
C THR A 47 10.00 10.42 -7.89
N LEU A 48 9.18 11.39 -8.29
CA LEU A 48 9.03 11.71 -9.69
C LEU A 48 10.44 12.13 -10.10
N GLU A 49 11.28 11.15 -10.45
CA GLU A 49 12.44 11.38 -11.26
C GLU A 49 11.86 12.08 -12.48
N SER A 50 12.00 13.41 -12.47
CA SER A 50 11.89 14.20 -13.67
C SER A 50 13.03 13.66 -14.50
N ASP A 51 12.68 12.71 -15.38
CA ASP A 51 13.51 12.27 -16.47
C ASP A 51 13.63 13.50 -17.40
N SER A 52 14.40 14.49 -16.93
CA SER A 52 15.10 15.40 -17.80
C SER A 52 16.16 14.54 -18.47
N THR A 53 15.73 13.81 -19.49
CA THR A 53 16.63 13.38 -20.56
C THR A 53 17.18 14.67 -21.17
N GLU A 54 18.21 15.24 -20.54
CA GLU A 54 18.97 16.35 -21.10
C GLU A 54 19.92 15.76 -22.14
N GLN A 55 19.74 16.27 -23.36
CA GLN A 55 20.35 15.85 -24.61
C GLN A 55 21.74 16.46 -24.76
#